data_AF-A0A536QXX3-F1
#
_entry.id   AF-A0A536QXX3-F1
#
_cell.length_a   1.000
_cell.length_b   1.000
_cell.length_c   1.000
_cell.angle_alpha   90.00
_cell.angle_beta   90.00
_cell.angle_gamma   90.00
#
_symmetry.space_group_name_H-M   'P 1'
#
loop_
_entity.id
_entity.type
_entity.pdbx_description
1 polymer ?
#
loop_
_entity_poly.entity_id
_entity_poly.type
_entity_poly.pdbx_seq_one_letter_code
_entity_poly.pdbx_strand_id
1 'polypeptide(L)'
;MKAPKVQFEHPTQIAASTFLRAVAANDAALVWQRLSRETRGLLEGLYAARNTVALHHAAGIGFEEGDARLAEVLAPLRTSVLAALGGEETIGHFGVSGARIVDRDTVYVLLLPEFGEERIVIEADWRPSHLLAFVHESREWLIDLGRTAELSADAGLPDPLGSIRGMGGRAPQVR
;
A
#
# COMPACT_ATOMS: atom_id res chain seq x y z
N MET A 1 -20.50 -29.67 -19.62
CA MET A 1 -20.09 -28.25 -19.46
C MET A 1 -18.81 -28.23 -18.63
N LYS A 2 -17.70 -27.70 -19.17
CA LYS A 2 -16.48 -27.51 -18.36
C LYS A 2 -16.78 -26.43 -17.33
N ALA A 3 -16.61 -26.74 -16.05
CA ALA A 3 -16.67 -25.73 -15.00
C ALA A 3 -15.69 -24.59 -15.34
N PRO A 4 -16.06 -23.32 -15.13
CA PRO A 4 -15.13 -22.21 -15.31
C PRO A 4 -13.90 -22.49 -14.44
N LYS A 5 -12.71 -22.50 -15.06
CA LYS A 5 -11.44 -22.58 -14.36
C LYS A 5 -11.28 -21.25 -13.62
N VAL A 6 -11.79 -21.16 -12.40
CA VAL A 6 -11.48 -20.05 -11.51
C VAL A 6 -9.98 -20.17 -11.23
N GLN A 7 -9.20 -19.27 -11.82
CA GLN A 7 -7.77 -19.16 -11.56
C GLN A 7 -7.65 -18.44 -10.20
N PHE A 8 -7.85 -19.22 -9.14
CA PHE A 8 -7.68 -18.76 -7.78
C PHE A 8 -6.21 -18.37 -7.60
N GLU A 9 -5.96 -17.19 -7.02
CA GLU A 9 -4.66 -16.69 -6.58
C GLU A 9 -3.75 -16.09 -7.67
N HIS A 10 -4.07 -14.85 -8.05
CA HIS A 10 -3.04 -13.96 -8.58
C HIS A 10 -2.02 -13.65 -7.45
N PRO A 11 -0.70 -13.59 -7.72
CA PRO A 11 0.32 -13.38 -6.68
C PRO A 11 0.11 -12.14 -5.80
N THR A 12 -0.63 -11.14 -6.28
CA THR A 12 -0.93 -9.92 -5.54
C THR A 12 -1.79 -10.13 -4.30
N GLN A 13 -2.57 -11.20 -4.22
CA GLN A 13 -3.31 -11.51 -2.99
C GLN A 13 -2.37 -11.79 -1.83
N ILE A 14 -1.41 -12.70 -2.07
CA ILE A 14 -0.37 -13.02 -1.09
C ILE A 14 0.48 -11.79 -0.81
N ALA A 15 0.83 -11.02 -1.83
CA ALA A 15 1.60 -9.79 -1.67
C ALA A 15 0.89 -8.75 -0.78
N ALA A 16 -0.42 -8.54 -0.98
CA ALA A 16 -1.24 -7.65 -0.17
C ALA A 16 -1.27 -8.09 1.30
N SER A 17 -1.61 -9.36 1.58
CA SER A 17 -1.62 -9.87 2.96
C SER A 17 -0.23 -9.81 3.60
N THR A 18 0.83 -10.02 2.82
CA THR A 18 2.21 -9.92 3.29
C THR A 18 2.58 -8.49 3.66
N PHE A 19 2.22 -7.52 2.81
CA PHE A 19 2.42 -6.11 3.09
C PHE A 19 1.67 -5.65 4.33
N LEU A 20 0.38 -5.98 4.46
CA LEU A 20 -0.44 -5.60 5.62
C LEU A 20 0.15 -6.15 6.92
N ARG A 21 0.58 -7.41 6.93
CA ARG A 21 1.29 -8.01 8.08
C ARG A 21 2.63 -7.34 8.37
N ALA A 22 3.41 -6.98 7.35
CA ALA A 22 4.68 -6.28 7.52
C ALA A 22 4.48 -4.89 8.13
N VAL A 23 3.46 -4.14 7.70
CA VAL A 23 3.08 -2.86 8.29
C VAL A 23 2.70 -3.02 9.76
N ALA A 24 1.85 -4.01 10.08
CA ALA A 24 1.45 -4.31 11.45
C ALA A 24 2.67 -4.60 12.33
N ALA A 25 3.53 -5.51 11.89
CA ALA A 25 4.74 -5.94 12.58
C ALA A 25 5.86 -4.89 12.61
N ASN A 26 5.67 -3.73 11.97
CA ASN A 26 6.69 -2.69 11.81
C ASN A 26 7.98 -3.21 11.12
N ASP A 27 7.83 -4.17 10.19
CA ASP A 27 8.93 -4.72 9.40
C ASP A 27 9.23 -3.79 8.22
N ALA A 28 10.06 -2.78 8.49
CA ALA A 28 10.44 -1.77 7.52
C ALA A 28 11.09 -2.35 6.26
N ALA A 29 11.93 -3.38 6.40
CA ALA A 29 12.62 -4.00 5.27
C ALA A 29 11.62 -4.70 4.33
N LEU A 30 10.72 -5.51 4.89
CA LEU A 30 9.70 -6.20 4.10
C LEU A 30 8.69 -5.22 3.50
N VAL A 31 8.29 -4.17 4.23
CA VAL A 31 7.45 -3.10 3.66
C VAL A 31 8.14 -2.49 2.45
N TRP A 32 9.40 -2.04 2.58
CA TRP A 32 10.16 -1.43 1.50
C TRP A 32 10.22 -2.31 0.25
N GLN A 33 10.54 -3.60 0.44
CA GLN A 33 10.64 -4.58 -0.65
C GLN A 33 9.32 -4.75 -1.42
N ARG A 34 8.17 -4.50 -0.81
CA ARG A 34 6.85 -4.63 -1.45
C ARG A 34 6.40 -3.38 -2.19
N LEU A 35 7.12 -2.26 -2.09
CA LEU A 35 6.76 -1.01 -2.78
C LEU A 35 7.38 -0.92 -4.17
N SER A 36 6.67 -0.29 -5.10
CA SER A 36 7.15 0.03 -6.45
C SER A 36 8.30 1.04 -6.41
N ARG A 37 9.10 1.11 -7.48
CA ARG A 37 10.17 2.11 -7.63
C ARG A 37 9.63 3.53 -7.53
N GLU A 38 8.49 3.81 -8.17
CA GLU A 38 7.84 5.13 -8.12
C GLU A 38 7.48 5.49 -6.67
N THR A 39 6.89 4.55 -5.94
CA THR A 39 6.56 4.74 -4.53
C THR A 39 7.82 4.98 -3.68
N ARG A 40 8.87 4.18 -3.88
CA ARG A 40 10.13 4.36 -3.13
C ARG A 40 10.74 5.73 -3.41
N GLY A 41 10.78 6.16 -4.66
CA GLY A 41 11.26 7.49 -5.05
C GLY A 41 10.44 8.63 -4.43
N LEU A 42 9.11 8.48 -4.37
CA LEU A 42 8.24 9.42 -3.65
C LEU A 42 8.63 9.52 -2.17
N LEU A 43 8.82 8.38 -1.50
CA LEU A 43 9.17 8.34 -0.08
C LEU A 43 10.58 8.91 0.18
N GLU A 44 11.56 8.63 -0.67
CA GLU A 44 12.89 9.26 -0.63
C GLU A 44 12.79 10.79 -0.79
N GLY A 45 11.95 11.27 -1.72
CA GLY A 45 11.71 12.71 -1.92
C GLY A 45 11.07 13.37 -0.71
N LEU A 46 10.07 12.72 -0.09
CA LEU A 46 9.42 13.22 1.14
C LEU A 46 10.39 13.24 2.33
N TYR A 47 11.23 12.21 2.44
CA TYR A 47 12.30 12.17 3.44
C TYR A 47 13.29 13.33 3.24
N ALA A 48 13.73 13.55 2.00
CA ALA A 48 14.65 14.62 1.66
C ALA A 48 14.08 15.99 2.01
N ALA A 49 12.83 16.25 1.65
CA ALA A 49 12.12 17.48 1.95
C ALA A 49 11.99 17.70 3.48
N ARG A 50 11.57 16.67 4.23
CA ARG A 50 11.40 16.76 5.69
C ARG A 50 12.71 17.03 6.43
N ASN A 51 13.80 16.43 5.97
CA ASN A 51 15.12 16.54 6.60
C ASN A 51 15.98 17.67 6.01
N THR A 52 15.46 18.43 5.05
CA THR A 52 16.19 19.51 4.37
C THR A 52 17.52 19.04 3.77
N VAL A 53 17.54 17.83 3.21
CA VAL A 53 18.71 17.26 2.53
C VAL A 53 18.50 17.23 1.02
N ALA A 54 19.58 17.32 0.25
CA ALA A 54 19.47 17.20 -1.19
C ALA A 54 19.06 15.76 -1.59
N LEU A 55 18.22 15.62 -2.63
CA LEU A 55 17.62 14.35 -3.03
C LEU A 55 18.66 13.23 -3.25
N HIS A 56 19.82 13.55 -3.81
CA HIS A 56 20.88 12.55 -4.05
C HIS A 56 21.47 11.96 -2.76
N HIS A 57 21.28 12.60 -1.60
CA HIS A 57 21.63 12.03 -0.29
C HIS A 57 20.54 11.09 0.24
N ALA A 58 19.30 11.25 -0.21
CA ALA A 58 18.18 10.38 0.12
C ALA A 58 18.00 9.22 -0.88
N ALA A 59 18.61 9.33 -2.07
CA ALA A 59 18.58 8.27 -3.07
C ALA A 59 19.27 7.00 -2.57
N GLY A 60 18.68 5.85 -2.88
CA GLY A 60 19.24 4.54 -2.53
C GLY A 60 18.99 4.15 -1.08
N ILE A 61 18.01 4.76 -0.40
CA ILE A 61 17.62 4.31 0.94
C ILE A 61 17.09 2.88 0.86
N GLY A 62 17.54 2.03 1.80
CA GLY A 62 17.16 0.62 1.84
C GLY A 62 17.77 -0.22 0.71
N PHE A 63 18.79 0.29 0.01
CA PHE A 63 19.62 -0.50 -0.89
C PHE A 63 20.52 -1.48 -0.12
N GLU A 64 21.09 -1.01 1.00
CA GLU A 64 21.88 -1.83 1.91
C GLU A 64 21.00 -2.42 3.03
N GLU A 65 21.23 -3.69 3.37
CA GLU A 65 20.58 -4.32 4.50
C GLU A 65 20.99 -3.61 5.80
N GLY A 66 20.00 -3.23 6.61
CA GLY A 66 20.23 -2.50 7.85
C GLY A 66 20.41 -0.98 7.71
N ASP A 67 20.08 -0.37 6.57
CA ASP A 67 20.06 1.09 6.43
C ASP A 67 19.18 1.74 7.51
N ALA A 68 19.82 2.44 8.45
CA ALA A 68 19.16 3.04 9.61
C ALA A 68 18.11 4.10 9.23
N ARG A 69 18.20 4.68 8.03
CA ARG A 69 17.26 5.70 7.54
C ARG A 69 15.91 5.10 7.17
N LEU A 70 15.86 3.80 6.87
CA LEU A 70 14.68 3.15 6.31
C LEU A 70 13.46 3.24 7.23
N ALA A 71 13.67 3.07 8.54
CA ALA A 71 12.60 3.23 9.53
C ALA A 71 12.00 4.65 9.52
N GLU A 72 12.84 5.67 9.37
CA GLU A 72 12.40 7.07 9.34
C GLU A 72 11.67 7.42 8.03
N VAL A 73 12.10 6.83 6.91
CA VAL A 73 11.40 6.96 5.62
C VAL A 73 10.00 6.35 5.68
N LEU A 74 9.87 5.18 6.31
CA LEU A 74 8.63 4.42 6.34
C LEU A 74 7.68 4.77 7.48
N ALA A 75 8.15 5.41 8.55
CA ALA A 75 7.30 5.77 9.69
C ALA A 75 6.03 6.55 9.28
N PRO A 76 6.09 7.59 8.43
CA PRO A 76 4.88 8.29 7.98
C PRO A 76 3.93 7.40 7.17
N LEU A 77 4.46 6.50 6.34
CA LEU A 77 3.65 5.54 5.59
C LEU A 77 2.93 4.60 6.55
N ARG A 78 3.64 4.01 7.50
CA ARG A 78 3.05 3.13 8.52
C ARG A 78 1.95 3.86 9.29
N THR A 79 2.19 5.08 9.77
CA THR A 79 1.18 5.88 10.46
C THR A 79 -0.06 6.10 9.59
N SER A 80 0.10 6.44 8.31
CA SER A 80 -1.03 6.61 7.40
C SER A 80 -1.84 5.32 7.23
N VAL A 81 -1.16 4.20 6.97
CA VAL A 81 -1.82 2.91 6.74
C VAL A 81 -2.61 2.49 7.97
N LEU A 82 -2.01 2.59 9.16
CA LEU A 82 -2.67 2.23 10.41
C LEU A 82 -3.86 3.15 10.70
N ALA A 83 -3.73 4.45 10.46
CA ALA A 83 -4.83 5.39 10.65
C ALA A 83 -6.01 5.10 9.69
N ALA A 84 -5.71 4.76 8.43
CA ALA A 84 -6.74 4.45 7.43
C ALA A 84 -7.43 3.09 7.69
N LEU A 85 -6.68 2.10 8.17
CA LEU A 85 -7.15 0.73 8.31
C LEU A 85 -7.63 0.37 9.72
N GLY A 86 -7.77 1.35 10.62
CA GLY A 86 -8.35 1.17 11.95
C GLY A 86 -7.38 0.71 13.05
N GLY A 87 -6.07 0.71 12.76
CA GLY A 87 -5.01 0.40 13.73
C GLY A 87 -4.33 -0.96 13.52
N GLU A 88 -3.37 -1.27 14.40
CA GLU A 88 -2.53 -2.48 14.31
C GLU A 88 -3.33 -3.77 14.53
N GLU A 89 -4.34 -3.73 15.38
CA GLU A 89 -5.17 -4.89 15.70
C GLU A 89 -6.13 -5.29 14.57
N THR A 90 -6.46 -4.35 13.66
CA THR A 90 -7.46 -4.58 12.59
C THR A 90 -6.82 -4.95 11.26
N ILE A 91 -5.61 -4.45 10.97
CA ILE A 91 -4.96 -4.58 9.67
C ILE A 91 -4.69 -6.05 9.26
N GLY A 92 -4.55 -6.94 10.24
CA GLY A 92 -4.32 -8.38 10.04
C GLY A 92 -5.57 -9.16 9.63
N HIS A 93 -6.76 -8.57 9.76
CA HIS A 93 -8.03 -9.28 9.60
C HIS A 93 -8.79 -8.96 8.31
N PHE A 94 -8.25 -8.11 7.44
CA PHE A 94 -8.87 -7.82 6.15
C PHE A 94 -8.86 -9.05 5.25
N GLY A 95 -10.01 -9.33 4.64
CA GLY A 95 -10.09 -10.23 3.50
C GLY A 95 -9.49 -9.56 2.27
N VAL A 96 -8.77 -10.32 1.44
CA VAL A 96 -8.20 -9.80 0.17
C VAL A 96 -8.94 -10.43 -1.00
N SER A 97 -9.53 -9.62 -1.86
CA SER A 97 -10.29 -10.11 -3.02
C SER A 97 -9.40 -10.76 -4.10
N GLY A 98 -10.04 -11.40 -5.09
CA GLY A 98 -9.46 -11.62 -6.42
C GLY A 98 -8.77 -10.38 -6.97
N ALA A 99 -7.61 -10.54 -7.62
CA ALA A 99 -7.00 -9.45 -8.36
C ALA A 99 -7.86 -9.06 -9.56
N ARG A 100 -8.03 -7.76 -9.75
CA ARG A 100 -8.74 -7.16 -10.87
C ARG A 100 -7.73 -6.53 -11.80
N ILE A 101 -7.75 -6.95 -13.05
CA ILE A 101 -6.81 -6.51 -14.08
C ILE A 101 -7.28 -5.16 -14.63
N VAL A 102 -6.40 -4.16 -14.59
CA VAL A 102 -6.63 -2.84 -15.20
C VAL A 102 -6.04 -2.85 -16.61
N ASP A 103 -4.78 -3.25 -16.71
CA ASP A 103 -4.05 -3.43 -17.94
C ASP A 103 -3.01 -4.56 -17.78
N ARG A 104 -2.07 -4.67 -18.72
CA ARG A 104 -1.05 -5.73 -18.72
C ARG A 104 -0.14 -5.68 -17.49
N ASP A 105 0.18 -4.49 -17.02
CA ASP A 105 1.20 -4.24 -16.01
C ASP A 105 0.59 -3.65 -14.72
N THR A 106 -0.72 -3.44 -14.67
CA THR A 106 -1.44 -2.89 -13.51
C THR A 106 -2.60 -3.79 -13.09
N VAL A 107 -2.64 -4.14 -11.81
CA VAL A 107 -3.78 -4.82 -11.18
C VAL A 107 -4.11 -4.18 -9.84
N TYR A 108 -5.30 -4.43 -9.30
CA TYR A 108 -5.61 -4.07 -7.91
C TYR A 108 -6.36 -5.18 -7.19
N VAL A 109 -6.29 -5.16 -5.87
CA VAL A 109 -7.11 -6.01 -4.99
C VAL A 109 -7.95 -5.12 -4.10
N LEU A 110 -9.10 -5.63 -3.65
CA LEU A 110 -9.95 -4.97 -2.68
C LEU A 110 -9.66 -5.51 -1.29
N LEU A 111 -9.65 -4.61 -0.31
CA LEU A 111 -9.60 -4.93 1.11
C LEU A 111 -11.04 -5.00 1.63
N LEU A 112 -11.47 -6.21 1.93
CA LEU A 112 -12.78 -6.53 2.47
C LEU A 112 -12.71 -6.49 3.99
N PRO A 113 -13.73 -5.95 4.68
CA PRO A 113 -13.77 -5.94 6.14
C PRO A 113 -13.67 -7.36 6.72
N GLU A 114 -13.22 -7.46 7.97
CA GLU A 114 -13.22 -8.72 8.71
C GLU A 114 -14.67 -9.18 8.91
N PHE A 115 -14.99 -10.38 8.42
CA PHE A 115 -16.33 -10.98 8.58
C PHE A 115 -16.43 -11.93 9.77
N GLY A 116 -15.36 -12.07 10.58
CA GLY A 116 -15.28 -13.01 11.69
C GLY A 116 -15.42 -14.48 11.26
N GLU A 117 -15.78 -15.36 12.21
CA GLU A 117 -16.05 -16.78 11.93
C GLU A 117 -17.39 -17.02 11.20
N GLU A 118 -18.27 -16.02 11.14
CA GLU A 118 -19.56 -16.09 10.47
C GLU A 118 -19.42 -15.92 8.96
N ARG A 119 -19.35 -17.04 8.25
CA ARG A 119 -19.15 -17.10 6.79
C ARG A 119 -20.39 -16.76 5.95
N ILE A 120 -21.50 -16.35 6.58
CA ILE A 120 -22.72 -15.95 5.87
C ILE A 120 -22.94 -14.47 6.11
N VAL A 121 -22.34 -13.68 5.24
CA VAL A 121 -22.54 -12.23 5.14
C VAL A 121 -23.33 -11.91 3.89
N ILE A 122 -24.33 -11.04 4.02
CA ILE A 122 -25.13 -10.61 2.88
C ILE A 122 -24.28 -9.73 1.95
N GLU A 123 -24.56 -9.75 0.64
CA GLU A 123 -23.79 -9.01 -0.37
C GLU A 123 -23.65 -7.51 -0.07
N ALA A 124 -24.62 -6.94 0.66
CA ALA A 124 -24.58 -5.55 1.12
C ALA A 124 -23.43 -5.25 2.10
N ASP A 125 -22.92 -6.26 2.82
CA ASP A 125 -21.82 -6.17 3.77
C ASP A 125 -20.45 -6.36 3.10
N TRP A 126 -20.43 -6.80 1.83
CA TRP A 126 -19.20 -7.01 1.04
C TRP A 126 -18.59 -5.70 0.51
N ARG A 127 -18.99 -4.56 1.07
CA ARG A 127 -18.51 -3.26 0.60
C ARG A 127 -16.99 -3.20 0.81
N PRO A 128 -16.22 -3.06 -0.29
CA PRO A 128 -14.79 -2.86 -0.17
C PRO A 128 -14.53 -1.63 0.68
N SER A 129 -13.64 -1.76 1.66
CA SER A 129 -13.26 -0.63 2.49
C SER A 129 -12.19 0.21 1.79
N HIS A 130 -11.26 -0.46 1.11
CA HIS A 130 -10.10 0.12 0.47
C HIS A 130 -9.66 -0.77 -0.71
N LEU A 131 -8.69 -0.30 -1.49
CA LEU A 131 -7.99 -1.11 -2.47
C LEU A 131 -6.48 -0.92 -2.36
N LEU A 132 -5.73 -1.86 -2.92
CA LEU A 132 -4.29 -1.76 -3.13
C LEU A 132 -3.97 -2.03 -4.60
N ALA A 133 -3.33 -1.07 -5.25
CA ALA A 133 -2.86 -1.20 -6.62
C ALA A 133 -1.44 -1.77 -6.65
N PHE A 134 -1.21 -2.61 -7.66
CA PHE A 134 0.07 -3.23 -7.93
C PHE A 134 0.49 -2.94 -9.37
N VAL A 135 1.77 -2.65 -9.53
CA VAL A 135 2.44 -2.58 -10.83
C VAL A 135 3.40 -3.74 -10.99
N HIS A 136 3.51 -4.28 -12.20
CA HIS A 136 4.43 -5.35 -12.52
C HIS A 136 5.77 -4.77 -12.98
N GLU A 137 6.79 -4.86 -12.14
CA GLU A 137 8.15 -4.43 -12.46
C GLU A 137 9.17 -5.44 -11.96
N SER A 138 10.30 -5.58 -12.67
CA SER A 138 11.36 -6.53 -12.29
C SER A 138 10.88 -7.99 -12.09
N ARG A 139 9.81 -8.40 -12.78
CA ARG A 139 9.15 -9.72 -12.67
C ARG A 139 8.39 -9.95 -11.36
N GLU A 140 8.11 -8.89 -10.62
CA GLU A 140 7.34 -8.93 -9.38
C GLU A 140 6.16 -7.97 -9.44
N TRP A 141 5.12 -8.25 -8.66
CA TRP A 141 4.01 -7.32 -8.45
C TRP A 141 4.26 -6.52 -7.18
N LEU A 142 4.42 -5.21 -7.33
CA LEU A 142 4.78 -4.31 -6.24
C LEU A 142 3.70 -3.26 -6.05
N ILE A 143 3.46 -2.88 -4.80
CA ILE A 143 2.41 -1.94 -4.43
C ILE A 143 2.82 -0.54 -4.90
N ASP A 144 1.91 0.11 -5.62
CA ASP A 144 2.09 1.47 -6.07
C ASP A 144 1.07 2.39 -5.41
N LEU A 145 1.53 3.31 -4.56
CA LEU A 145 0.62 4.18 -3.80
C LEU A 145 0.02 5.28 -4.68
N GLY A 146 0.72 5.67 -5.75
CA GLY A 146 0.20 6.62 -6.73
C GLY A 146 -1.01 6.03 -7.46
N ARG A 147 -0.86 4.81 -7.99
CA ARG A 147 -1.95 4.07 -8.62
C ARG A 147 -3.05 3.69 -7.63
N THR A 148 -2.70 3.40 -6.38
CA THR A 148 -3.68 3.12 -5.32
C THR A 148 -4.58 4.35 -5.12
N ALA A 149 -4.01 5.54 -5.01
CA ALA A 149 -4.78 6.78 -4.86
C ALA A 149 -5.70 7.05 -6.07
N GLU A 150 -5.17 6.89 -7.29
CA GLU A 150 -5.93 7.09 -8.53
C GLU A 150 -7.11 6.13 -8.63
N LEU A 151 -6.87 4.82 -8.47
CA LEU A 151 -7.91 3.80 -8.57
C LEU A 151 -8.92 3.88 -7.43
N SER A 152 -8.49 4.28 -6.22
CA SER A 152 -9.40 4.54 -5.10
C SER A 152 -10.37 5.67 -5.44
N ALA A 153 -9.88 6.78 -6.00
CA ALA A 153 -10.72 7.91 -6.40
C ALA A 153 -11.75 7.50 -7.47
N ASP A 154 -11.32 6.76 -8.50
CA ASP A 154 -12.22 6.26 -9.56
C ASP A 154 -13.29 5.30 -9.02
N ALA A 155 -12.95 4.50 -8.01
CA ALA A 155 -13.87 3.57 -7.36
C ALA A 155 -14.75 4.22 -6.27
N GLY A 156 -14.57 5.51 -5.96
CA GLY A 156 -15.24 6.18 -4.85
C GLY A 156 -14.87 5.62 -3.48
N LEU A 157 -13.67 5.03 -3.36
CA LEU A 157 -13.13 4.46 -2.12
C LEU A 157 -12.12 5.42 -1.48
N PRO A 158 -11.92 5.35 -0.16
CA PRO A 158 -10.84 6.08 0.50
C PRO A 158 -9.48 5.72 -0.10
N ASP A 159 -8.60 6.70 -0.18
CA ASP A 159 -7.17 6.47 -0.39
C ASP A 159 -6.55 6.11 0.97
N PRO A 160 -6.17 4.85 1.23
CA PRO A 160 -5.61 4.46 2.51
C PRO A 160 -4.27 5.16 2.83
N LEU A 161 -3.66 5.81 1.84
CA LEU A 161 -2.30 6.33 1.88
C LEU A 161 -2.24 7.85 1.61
N GLY A 162 -3.40 8.47 1.39
CA GLY A 162 -3.52 9.85 0.93
C GLY A 162 -2.98 10.90 1.90
N SER A 163 -2.77 10.54 3.17
CA SER A 163 -2.20 11.46 4.16
C SER A 163 -0.70 11.71 3.96
N ILE A 164 0.01 10.85 3.23
CA ILE A 164 1.46 10.93 3.04
C ILE A 164 1.84 12.12 2.14
N ARG A 165 0.98 12.48 1.18
CA ARG A 165 1.19 13.63 0.28
C ARG A 165 1.01 14.99 0.99
N GLY A 166 0.20 15.04 2.05
CA GLY A 166 -0.07 16.26 2.82
C GLY A 166 1.02 16.65 3.82
N MET A 167 1.96 15.75 4.12
CA MET A 167 3.05 15.99 5.08
C MET A 167 4.26 16.74 4.48
N GLY A 168 4.21 17.07 3.18
CA GLY A 168 5.31 17.70 2.43
C GLY A 168 5.28 19.23 2.31
N GLY A 169 4.33 19.95 2.91
CA GLY A 169 4.35 21.41 2.82
C GLY A 169 3.19 22.16 3.44
N ARG A 170 3.43 22.76 4.61
CA ARG A 170 2.84 24.05 4.93
C ARG A 170 3.85 25.10 4.46
N ALA A 171 3.64 25.66 3.28
CA ALA A 171 4.37 26.87 2.88
C ALA A 171 4.10 27.97 3.93
N PRO A 172 5.10 28.74 4.37
CA PRO A 172 4.86 29.87 5.23
C PRO A 172 3.93 30.84 4.50
N GLN A 173 2.77 31.14 5.08
CA GLN A 173 1.98 32.27 4.64
C GLN A 173 2.76 33.52 4.96
N VAL A 174 3.35 34.12 3.93
CA VAL A 174 3.86 35.48 3.99
C VAL A 174 2.65 36.39 4.16
N ARG A 175 2.54 37.00 5.33
CA ARG A 175 1.73 38.21 5.54
C ARG A 175 2.58 39.43 5.23
#